data_AF-A0A817J9N7-F1
#
_entry.id   AF-A0A817J9N7-F1
#
_cell.length_a   1.000
_cell.length_b   1.000
_cell.length_c   1.000
_cell.angle_alpha   90.00
_cell.angle_beta   90.00
_cell.angle_gamma   90.00
#
_symmetry.space_group_name_H-M   'P 1'
#
loop_
_entity.id
_entity.type
_entity.pdbx_description
1 polymer ?
#
loop_
_entity_poly.entity_id
_entity_poly.type
_entity_poly.pdbx_seq_one_letter_code
_entity_poly.pdbx_strand_id
1 'polypeptide(L)'
;MDAVIFLIGIIVANVPEGLLATVTACLALTAKRMAKKNCLIKNLEAVETLGSTSTICSDKTGTLTQNRMTVAHMWFDTRIVEADTSEYQQNVTYDRNSTGWLALSRCAMLCNRADFKQDPENLSKPVLQRECTGDASESALLKCVELSIGNVIKYRESNRKVFEIPFNPTNKYQLSIHEMRSRNDPNNIRLYYLLVMKGAPETILEKCSTIFIDGKDIKINDFWKNQFQRANLELGSLGERVLGFCDLRLPTNKYPKDYQFDPEKMNFPLENLRFLGLMSMIDPPRAAVPEAVAKCRSAGIKVIMITGDHPITAKAIARAVGIISEESETIEDISQRLNILIENVNPLDAKACVVHGNNLKDMTSSQLDYILNNHKEIVFARTSPQQKLIIVEGCQRQGAIVAVTGDGVNDSPALKKADIGVAMGLI
;
A
#
# COMPACT_ATOMS: atom_id res chain seq x y z
N MET A 1 11.60 66.88 -34.11
CA MET A 1 12.14 65.57 -34.51
C MET A 1 13.19 65.10 -33.52
N ASP A 2 14.13 65.94 -33.12
CA ASP A 2 15.28 65.55 -32.27
C ASP A 2 14.89 64.95 -30.92
N ALA A 3 13.87 65.52 -30.25
CA ALA A 3 13.37 64.96 -28.99
C ALA A 3 12.84 63.51 -29.13
N VAL A 4 12.26 63.17 -30.28
CA VAL A 4 11.77 61.80 -30.57
C VAL A 4 12.93 60.86 -30.84
N ILE A 5 13.95 61.32 -31.57
CA ILE A 5 15.16 60.53 -31.86
C ILE A 5 15.91 60.23 -30.56
N PHE A 6 16.06 61.23 -29.67
CA PHE A 6 16.67 61.03 -28.34
C PHE A 6 15.86 60.08 -27.46
N LEU A 7 14.52 60.21 -27.46
CA LEU A 7 13.65 59.30 -26.71
C LEU A 7 13.82 57.85 -27.17
N ILE A 8 13.86 57.60 -28.48
CA ILE A 8 14.08 56.25 -29.04
C ILE A 8 15.46 55.72 -28.63
N GLY A 9 16.50 56.54 -28.71
CA GLY A 9 17.84 56.15 -28.29
C GLY A 9 17.93 55.76 -26.81
N ILE A 10 17.26 56.51 -25.93
CA ILE A 10 17.18 56.20 -24.50
C ILE A 10 16.40 54.89 -24.25
N ILE A 11 15.31 54.65 -24.98
CA ILE A 11 14.52 53.43 -24.84
C ILE A 11 15.38 52.21 -25.22
N VAL A 12 16.00 52.23 -26.41
CA VAL A 12 16.84 51.12 -26.89
C VAL A 12 18.05 50.90 -25.99
N ALA A 13 18.67 51.96 -25.47
CA ALA A 13 19.81 51.83 -24.56
C ALA A 13 19.46 51.22 -23.20
N ASN A 14 18.20 51.35 -22.74
CA ASN A 14 17.77 50.86 -21.43
C ASN A 14 17.07 49.49 -21.47
N VAL A 15 16.52 49.08 -22.62
CA VAL A 15 15.87 47.77 -22.75
C VAL A 15 16.96 46.72 -23.02
N PRO A 16 17.13 45.70 -22.16
CA PRO A 16 18.13 44.67 -22.41
C PRO A 16 17.57 43.60 -23.36
N GLU A 17 17.58 43.84 -24.68
CA GLU A 17 16.91 42.95 -25.65
C GLU A 17 17.48 41.52 -25.64
N GLY A 18 18.75 41.36 -25.29
CA GLY A 18 19.42 40.06 -25.20
C GLY A 18 19.09 39.24 -23.94
N LEU A 19 18.50 39.85 -22.90
CA LEU A 19 18.29 39.18 -21.62
C LEU A 19 17.30 38.02 -21.74
N LEU A 20 16.17 38.22 -22.41
CA LEU A 20 15.11 37.23 -22.52
C LEU A 20 15.56 35.98 -23.30
N ALA A 21 16.33 36.17 -24.37
CA ALA A 21 16.93 35.08 -25.13
C ALA A 21 17.97 34.30 -24.30
N THR A 22 18.78 35.01 -23.51
CA THR A 22 19.80 34.41 -22.64
C THR A 22 19.16 33.56 -21.54
N VAL A 23 18.13 34.08 -20.86
CA VAL A 23 17.38 33.35 -19.83
C VAL A 23 16.75 32.08 -20.41
N THR A 24 16.11 32.19 -21.57
CA THR A 24 15.49 31.04 -22.26
C THR A 24 16.53 29.98 -22.61
N ALA A 25 17.70 30.38 -23.11
CA ALA A 25 18.80 29.47 -23.41
C ALA A 25 19.34 28.77 -22.15
N CYS A 26 19.50 29.49 -21.05
CA CYS A 26 19.92 28.93 -19.76
C CYS A 26 18.92 27.88 -19.23
N LEU A 27 17.62 28.18 -19.29
CA LEU A 27 16.56 27.23 -18.90
C LEU A 27 16.55 26.01 -19.81
N ALA A 28 16.67 26.19 -21.13
CA ALA A 28 16.70 25.08 -22.10
C ALA A 28 17.91 24.16 -21.89
N LEU A 29 19.10 24.72 -21.63
CA LEU A 29 20.30 23.93 -21.31
C LEU A 29 20.12 23.13 -20.01
N THR A 30 19.47 23.71 -19.00
CA THR A 30 19.19 23.05 -17.73
C THR A 30 18.16 21.93 -17.90
N ALA A 31 17.06 22.19 -18.62
CA ALA A 31 16.07 21.18 -18.97
C ALA A 31 16.70 20.01 -19.74
N LYS A 32 17.62 20.27 -20.68
CA LYS A 32 18.37 19.22 -21.40
C LYS A 32 19.25 18.38 -20.46
N ARG A 33 19.85 18.99 -19.42
CA ARG A 33 20.62 18.25 -18.39
C ARG A 33 19.71 17.38 -17.52
N MET A 34 18.51 17.85 -17.17
CA MET A 34 17.52 17.08 -16.41
C MET A 34 16.97 15.90 -17.22
N ALA A 35 16.70 16.11 -18.52
CA ALA A 35 16.24 15.06 -19.42
C ALA A 35 17.25 13.91 -19.56
N LYS A 36 18.57 14.21 -19.55
CA LYS A 36 19.63 13.18 -19.51
C LYS A 36 19.62 12.31 -18.24
N LYS A 37 18.95 12.76 -17.18
CA LYS A 37 18.72 12.02 -15.94
C LYS A 37 17.28 11.48 -15.83
N ASN A 38 16.61 11.29 -16.97
CA ASN A 38 15.23 10.81 -17.08
C ASN A 38 14.18 11.71 -16.40
N CYS A 39 14.48 13.00 -16.19
CA CYS A 39 13.52 13.99 -15.71
C CYS A 39 13.11 14.90 -16.88
N LEU A 40 11.98 14.59 -17.52
CA LEU A 40 11.47 15.34 -18.67
C LEU A 40 10.71 16.60 -18.23
N ILE A 41 11.16 17.76 -18.69
CA ILE A 41 10.52 19.05 -18.43
C ILE A 41 9.60 19.40 -19.60
N LYS A 42 8.30 19.60 -19.32
CA LYS A 42 7.31 20.03 -20.32
C LYS A 42 7.25 21.56 -20.49
N ASN A 43 7.52 22.30 -19.43
CA ASN A 43 7.53 23.76 -19.44
C ASN A 43 8.83 24.29 -18.81
N LEU A 44 9.56 25.16 -19.50
CA LEU A 44 10.93 25.54 -19.11
C LEU A 44 10.99 26.27 -17.77
N GLU A 45 9.96 27.05 -17.44
CA GLU A 45 9.83 27.78 -16.17
C GLU A 45 9.83 26.83 -14.95
N ALA A 46 9.36 25.59 -15.13
CA ALA A 46 9.31 24.59 -14.06
C ALA A 46 10.70 24.24 -13.48
N VAL A 47 11.77 24.45 -14.25
CA VAL A 47 13.14 24.24 -13.77
C VAL A 47 13.46 25.17 -12.61
N GLU A 48 13.04 26.43 -12.70
CA GLU A 48 13.24 27.41 -11.64
C GLU A 48 12.29 27.16 -10.47
N THR A 49 11.01 26.91 -10.75
CA THR A 49 9.99 26.68 -9.71
C THR A 49 10.37 25.54 -8.77
N LEU A 50 10.97 24.47 -9.29
CA LEU A 50 11.46 23.36 -8.46
C LEU A 50 12.56 23.80 -7.48
N GLY A 51 13.43 24.74 -7.89
CA GLY A 51 14.47 25.30 -7.03
C GLY A 51 13.93 26.24 -5.95
N SER A 52 12.81 26.90 -6.22
CA SER A 52 12.12 27.81 -5.29
C SER A 52 11.07 27.12 -4.41
N THR A 53 10.88 25.81 -4.57
CA THR A 53 9.87 25.02 -3.84
C THR A 53 10.16 25.01 -2.34
N SER A 54 9.17 25.36 -1.52
CA SER A 54 9.27 25.33 -0.06
C SER A 54 8.40 24.25 0.58
N THR A 55 7.42 23.70 -0.14
CA THR A 55 6.59 22.58 0.32
C THR A 55 6.39 21.54 -0.79
N ILE A 56 6.54 20.26 -0.46
CA ILE A 56 6.22 19.12 -1.33
C ILE A 56 5.01 18.39 -0.76
N CYS A 57 3.97 18.27 -1.57
CA CYS A 57 2.79 17.47 -1.31
C CYS A 57 2.87 16.18 -2.15
N SER A 58 3.15 15.05 -1.50
CA SER A 58 3.34 13.78 -2.20
C SER A 58 2.18 12.82 -2.00
N ASP A 59 1.71 12.20 -3.08
CA ASP A 59 0.91 10.97 -2.95
C ASP A 59 1.77 9.81 -2.40
N LYS A 60 1.11 8.79 -1.85
CA LYS A 60 1.75 7.60 -1.30
C LYS A 60 1.89 6.49 -2.35
N THR A 61 0.79 6.08 -2.98
CA THR A 61 0.72 4.87 -3.82
C THR A 61 1.33 5.16 -5.19
N GLY A 62 2.34 4.39 -5.61
CA GLY A 62 3.01 4.60 -6.91
C GLY A 62 3.94 5.82 -6.99
N THR A 63 3.81 6.76 -6.07
CA THR A 63 4.75 7.88 -5.94
C THR A 63 5.87 7.55 -4.96
N LEU A 64 5.59 7.54 -3.66
CA LEU A 64 6.56 7.19 -2.60
C LEU A 64 6.82 5.68 -2.55
N THR A 65 5.80 4.90 -2.88
CA THR A 65 5.83 3.44 -2.87
C THR A 65 5.86 2.89 -4.29
N GLN A 66 6.18 1.60 -4.41
CA GLN A 66 6.39 0.95 -5.71
C GLN A 66 5.09 0.66 -6.47
N ASN A 67 3.92 0.92 -5.87
CA ASN A 67 2.61 0.43 -6.35
C ASN A 67 2.62 -1.08 -6.58
N ARG A 68 3.34 -1.78 -5.72
CA ARG A 68 3.62 -3.19 -5.88
C ARG A 68 3.48 -3.91 -4.55
N MET A 69 2.23 -4.25 -4.27
CA MET A 69 1.86 -5.00 -3.08
C MET A 69 2.69 -6.29 -2.99
N THR A 70 3.35 -6.48 -1.84
CA THR A 70 4.24 -7.60 -1.56
C THR A 70 3.94 -8.12 -0.16
N VAL A 71 3.89 -9.44 0.02
CA VAL A 71 3.71 -10.05 1.35
C VAL A 71 4.94 -9.71 2.19
N ALA A 72 4.71 -9.16 3.38
CA ALA A 72 5.75 -8.64 4.26
C ALA A 72 5.89 -9.49 5.52
N HIS A 73 4.78 -9.86 6.16
CA HIS A 73 4.80 -10.77 7.29
C HIS A 73 3.69 -11.82 7.21
N MET A 74 3.87 -12.90 7.95
CA MET A 74 2.91 -13.99 8.06
C MET A 74 2.84 -14.42 9.52
N TRP A 75 1.65 -14.73 10.00
CA TRP A 75 1.43 -15.28 11.34
C TRP A 75 0.86 -16.68 11.26
N PHE A 76 1.62 -17.68 11.69
CA PHE A 76 1.20 -19.08 11.82
C PHE A 76 2.03 -19.75 12.91
N ASP A 77 1.55 -20.88 13.45
CA ASP A 77 2.23 -21.60 14.55
C ASP A 77 2.64 -20.67 15.71
N THR A 78 1.81 -19.67 16.01
CA THR A 78 1.98 -18.64 17.07
C THR A 78 3.13 -17.65 16.87
N ARG A 79 3.77 -17.64 15.70
CA ARG A 79 4.92 -16.78 15.41
C ARG A 79 4.62 -15.85 14.25
N ILE A 80 5.09 -14.61 14.36
CA ILE A 80 5.21 -13.70 13.22
C ILE A 80 6.53 -14.03 12.52
N VAL A 81 6.48 -14.26 11.22
CA VAL A 81 7.64 -14.46 10.38
C VAL A 81 7.68 -13.39 9.29
N GLU A 82 8.87 -12.88 9.02
CA GLU A 82 9.11 -11.86 8.00
C GLU A 82 9.34 -12.53 6.65
N ALA A 83 8.53 -12.18 5.66
CA ALA A 83 8.78 -12.56 4.28
C ALA A 83 9.83 -11.61 3.68
N ASP A 84 10.73 -12.14 2.84
CA ASP A 84 11.68 -11.29 2.14
C ASP A 84 10.95 -10.38 1.15
N THR A 85 10.95 -9.07 1.43
CA THR A 85 10.34 -8.05 0.58
C THR A 85 11.30 -7.52 -0.48
N SER A 86 12.56 -7.95 -0.49
CA SER A 86 13.54 -7.59 -1.51
C SER A 86 13.20 -8.19 -2.88
N GLU A 87 13.73 -7.59 -3.94
CA GLU A 87 13.47 -8.01 -5.32
C GLU A 87 13.91 -9.45 -5.65
N TYR A 88 14.84 -9.99 -4.87
CA TYR A 88 15.46 -11.29 -5.14
C TYR A 88 15.06 -12.41 -4.16
N GLN A 89 14.36 -12.07 -3.07
CA GLN A 89 13.88 -13.00 -2.05
C GLN A 89 14.90 -14.07 -1.58
N GLN A 90 16.13 -13.64 -1.27
CA GLN A 90 17.23 -14.53 -0.89
C GLN A 90 17.26 -14.86 0.61
N ASN A 91 16.62 -14.05 1.44
CA ASN A 91 16.67 -14.17 2.90
C ASN A 91 15.41 -14.89 3.42
N VAL A 92 15.45 -16.22 3.46
CA VAL A 92 14.36 -17.01 4.05
C VAL A 92 14.54 -17.09 5.57
N THR A 93 13.60 -16.50 6.32
CA THR A 93 13.63 -16.45 7.78
C THR A 93 12.79 -17.56 8.45
N TYR A 94 12.08 -18.38 7.68
CA TYR A 94 11.12 -19.36 8.19
C TYR A 94 11.22 -20.73 7.50
N ASP A 95 10.78 -21.78 8.19
CA ASP A 95 10.77 -23.14 7.65
C ASP A 95 9.62 -23.34 6.64
N ARG A 96 9.98 -23.44 5.36
CA ARG A 96 9.08 -23.70 4.23
C ARG A 96 8.45 -25.11 4.26
N ASN A 97 8.91 -26.00 5.13
CA ASN A 97 8.35 -27.34 5.30
C ASN A 97 7.47 -27.48 6.55
N SER A 98 7.34 -26.42 7.36
CA SER A 98 6.47 -26.45 8.53
C SER A 98 5.01 -26.73 8.14
N THR A 99 4.32 -27.51 8.95
CA THR A 99 2.95 -27.90 8.66
C THR A 99 2.00 -26.71 8.61
N GLY A 100 2.19 -25.73 9.50
CA GLY A 100 1.41 -24.48 9.51
C GLY A 100 1.58 -23.71 8.19
N TRP A 101 2.81 -23.52 7.74
CA TRP A 101 3.09 -22.88 6.46
C TRP A 101 2.47 -23.62 5.27
N LEU A 102 2.59 -24.95 5.20
CA LEU A 102 2.02 -25.74 4.11
C LEU A 102 0.49 -25.64 4.05
N ALA A 103 -0.18 -25.52 5.20
CA ALA A 103 -1.63 -25.31 5.25
C ALA A 103 -2.00 -23.88 4.82
N LEU A 104 -1.30 -22.87 5.35
CA LEU A 104 -1.54 -21.46 5.05
C LEU A 104 -1.27 -21.13 3.56
N SER A 105 -0.13 -21.58 3.03
CA SER A 105 0.24 -21.44 1.61
C SER A 105 -0.72 -22.16 0.68
N ARG A 106 -1.23 -23.36 1.06
CA ARG A 106 -2.30 -24.03 0.31
C ARG A 106 -3.54 -23.16 0.20
N CYS A 107 -3.98 -22.54 1.30
CA CYS A 107 -5.12 -21.64 1.29
C CYS A 107 -4.87 -20.43 0.37
N ALA A 108 -3.68 -19.81 0.46
CA ALA A 108 -3.30 -18.68 -0.38
C ALA A 108 -3.14 -19.03 -1.87
N MET A 109 -2.70 -20.25 -2.18
CA MET A 109 -2.64 -20.77 -3.55
C MET A 109 -4.04 -20.99 -4.12
N LEU A 110 -4.93 -21.66 -3.39
CA LEU A 110 -6.25 -22.10 -3.90
C LEU A 110 -7.30 -20.99 -3.90
N CYS A 111 -7.39 -20.23 -2.81
CA CYS A 111 -8.36 -19.14 -2.63
C CYS A 111 -7.86 -17.83 -3.26
N ASN A 112 -7.52 -17.86 -4.54
CA ASN A 112 -6.91 -16.72 -5.23
C ASN A 112 -7.25 -16.78 -6.74
N ARG A 113 -7.58 -15.63 -7.34
CA ARG A 113 -7.94 -15.49 -8.76
C ARG A 113 -6.87 -14.81 -9.61
N ALA A 114 -5.78 -14.32 -9.01
CA ALA A 114 -4.67 -13.78 -9.77
C ALA A 114 -3.93 -14.91 -10.49
N ASP A 115 -3.52 -14.66 -11.74
CA ASP A 115 -2.68 -15.54 -12.55
C ASP A 115 -1.55 -14.74 -13.20
N PHE A 116 -0.44 -15.40 -13.53
CA PHE A 116 0.61 -14.76 -14.33
C PHE A 116 0.14 -14.62 -15.78
N LYS A 117 0.42 -13.46 -16.40
CA LYS A 117 0.24 -13.31 -17.84
C LYS A 117 1.17 -14.30 -18.57
N GLN A 118 0.64 -15.00 -19.56
CA GLN A 118 1.29 -16.15 -20.21
C GLN A 118 2.28 -15.76 -21.33
N ASP A 119 2.62 -14.48 -21.45
CA ASP A 119 3.55 -13.99 -22.45
C ASP A 119 4.97 -14.52 -22.19
N PRO A 120 5.70 -15.04 -23.20
CA PRO A 120 7.04 -15.61 -23.00
C PRO A 120 8.03 -14.62 -22.37
N GLU A 121 7.95 -13.36 -22.76
CA GLU A 121 8.76 -12.27 -22.19
C GLU A 121 8.42 -12.01 -20.72
N ASN A 122 7.16 -12.21 -20.32
CA ASN A 122 6.77 -12.06 -18.92
C ASN A 122 7.27 -13.22 -18.06
N LEU A 123 7.17 -14.46 -18.57
CA LEU A 123 7.57 -15.65 -17.83
C LEU A 123 9.09 -15.76 -17.62
N SER A 124 9.89 -15.12 -18.49
CA SER A 124 11.34 -15.03 -18.33
C SER A 124 11.77 -14.04 -17.24
N LYS A 125 10.91 -13.09 -16.84
CA LYS A 125 11.19 -12.16 -15.74
C LYS A 125 11.23 -12.89 -14.39
N PRO A 126 11.99 -12.38 -13.40
CA PRO A 126 11.90 -12.82 -12.01
C PRO A 126 10.45 -12.79 -11.52
N VAL A 127 10.02 -13.77 -10.69
CA VAL A 127 8.61 -13.94 -10.26
C VAL A 127 7.99 -12.64 -9.76
N LEU A 128 8.76 -11.89 -8.97
CA LEU A 128 8.39 -10.60 -8.42
C LEU A 128 8.07 -9.55 -9.51
N GLN A 129 8.81 -9.53 -10.61
CA GLN A 129 8.61 -8.62 -11.74
C GLN A 129 7.59 -9.11 -12.77
N ARG A 130 7.10 -10.35 -12.65
CA ARG A 130 6.08 -10.88 -13.57
C ARG A 130 4.78 -10.10 -13.40
N GLU A 131 4.18 -9.76 -14.53
CA GLU A 131 2.85 -9.18 -14.59
C GLU A 131 1.81 -10.26 -14.29
N CYS A 132 0.81 -9.87 -13.50
CA CYS A 132 -0.30 -10.72 -13.10
C CYS A 132 -1.63 -10.09 -13.56
N THR A 133 -2.62 -10.94 -13.82
CA THR A 133 -4.02 -10.55 -13.81
C THR A 133 -4.55 -10.63 -12.37
N GLY A 134 -5.60 -9.88 -12.03
CA GLY A 134 -6.17 -9.83 -10.68
C GLY A 134 -5.81 -8.57 -9.90
N ASP A 135 -6.32 -8.45 -8.67
CA ASP A 135 -6.02 -7.30 -7.82
C ASP A 135 -4.61 -7.40 -7.22
N ALA A 136 -4.11 -6.26 -6.72
CA ALA A 136 -2.75 -6.16 -6.16
C ALA A 136 -2.52 -7.12 -4.99
N SER A 137 -3.53 -7.33 -4.14
CA SER A 137 -3.43 -8.20 -2.95
C SER A 137 -3.33 -9.66 -3.37
N GLU A 138 -4.16 -10.09 -4.32
CA GLU A 138 -4.11 -11.43 -4.89
C GLU A 138 -2.81 -11.72 -5.65
N SER A 139 -2.32 -10.72 -6.39
CA SER A 139 -1.04 -10.79 -7.09
C SER A 139 0.14 -10.92 -6.10
N ALA A 140 0.11 -10.21 -4.98
CA ALA A 140 1.12 -10.31 -3.92
C ALA A 140 1.17 -11.72 -3.33
N LEU A 141 0.00 -12.28 -3.00
CA LEU A 141 -0.12 -13.64 -2.48
C LEU A 141 0.38 -14.67 -3.50
N LEU A 142 -0.02 -14.56 -4.77
CA LEU A 142 0.42 -15.45 -5.85
C LEU A 142 1.94 -15.46 -5.98
N LYS A 143 2.57 -14.28 -6.02
CA LYS A 143 4.03 -14.14 -6.13
C LYS A 143 4.74 -14.74 -4.92
N CYS A 144 4.23 -14.52 -3.71
CA CYS A 144 4.78 -15.08 -2.48
C CYS A 144 4.75 -16.63 -2.49
N VAL A 145 3.61 -17.24 -2.85
CA VAL A 145 3.51 -18.71 -2.88
C VAL A 145 4.27 -19.34 -4.05
N GLU A 146 4.39 -18.64 -5.19
CA GLU A 146 5.22 -19.09 -6.32
C GLU A 146 6.74 -19.05 -5.98
N LEU A 147 7.21 -18.07 -5.21
CA LEU A 147 8.62 -17.99 -4.78
C LEU A 147 8.99 -19.00 -3.69
N SER A 148 8.03 -19.32 -2.84
CA SER A 148 8.25 -20.21 -1.69
C SER A 148 8.07 -21.69 -2.04
N ILE A 149 6.99 -22.04 -2.74
CA ILE A 149 6.62 -23.42 -3.09
C ILE A 149 6.83 -23.71 -4.58
N GLY A 150 6.48 -22.75 -5.45
CA GLY A 150 6.58 -22.88 -6.90
C GLY A 150 5.50 -23.75 -7.55
N ASN A 151 5.37 -23.62 -8.87
CA ASN A 151 4.40 -24.37 -9.69
C ASN A 151 2.94 -24.21 -9.23
N VAL A 152 2.54 -23.00 -8.82
CA VAL A 152 1.20 -22.74 -8.27
C VAL A 152 0.10 -23.08 -9.29
N ILE A 153 0.34 -22.82 -10.58
CA ILE A 153 -0.59 -23.15 -11.66
C ILE A 153 -0.87 -24.66 -11.70
N LYS A 154 0.18 -25.50 -11.74
CA LYS A 154 0.04 -26.96 -11.71
C LYS A 154 -0.63 -27.46 -10.43
N TYR A 155 -0.36 -26.79 -9.31
CA TYR A 155 -1.01 -27.10 -8.04
C TYR A 155 -2.51 -26.82 -8.11
N ARG A 156 -2.94 -25.69 -8.66
CA ARG A 156 -4.36 -25.35 -8.86
C ARG A 156 -5.05 -26.31 -9.84
N GLU A 157 -4.39 -26.67 -10.94
CA GLU A 157 -4.90 -27.66 -11.92
C GLU A 157 -5.12 -29.03 -11.28
N SER A 158 -4.20 -29.46 -10.41
CA SER A 158 -4.28 -30.74 -9.70
C SER A 158 -5.37 -30.74 -8.61
N ASN A 159 -5.80 -29.57 -8.14
CA ASN A 159 -6.80 -29.38 -7.09
C ASN A 159 -7.96 -28.54 -7.63
N ARG A 160 -8.75 -29.16 -8.52
CA ARG A 160 -9.82 -28.53 -9.29
C ARG A 160 -10.77 -27.73 -8.40
N LYS A 161 -10.98 -26.46 -8.72
CA LYS A 161 -11.99 -25.59 -8.10
C LYS A 161 -13.38 -26.03 -8.59
N VAL A 162 -14.25 -26.44 -7.67
CA VAL A 162 -15.63 -26.87 -7.98
C VAL A 162 -16.67 -25.82 -7.61
N PHE A 163 -16.31 -24.87 -6.74
CA PHE A 163 -17.19 -23.81 -6.29
C PHE A 163 -16.39 -22.59 -5.85
N GLU A 164 -16.96 -21.39 -6.00
CA GLU A 164 -16.33 -20.14 -5.59
C GLU A 164 -17.37 -19.07 -5.21
N ILE A 165 -17.06 -18.31 -4.17
CA ILE A 165 -17.70 -17.04 -3.85
C ILE A 165 -16.64 -15.94 -4.02
N PRO A 166 -16.83 -15.00 -4.97
CA PRO A 166 -15.95 -13.83 -5.12
C PRO A 166 -15.88 -13.02 -3.83
N PHE A 167 -14.79 -12.27 -3.64
CA PHE A 167 -14.75 -11.26 -2.59
C PHE A 167 -15.89 -10.25 -2.77
N ASN A 168 -16.63 -10.01 -1.69
CA ASN A 168 -17.67 -8.99 -1.64
C ASN A 168 -17.42 -8.07 -0.43
N PRO A 169 -17.33 -6.73 -0.58
CA PRO A 169 -17.13 -5.80 0.53
C PRO A 169 -18.15 -5.92 1.67
N THR A 170 -19.38 -6.36 1.37
CA THR A 170 -20.43 -6.61 2.37
C THR A 170 -20.09 -7.83 3.24
N ASN A 171 -19.66 -8.93 2.62
CA ASN A 171 -19.35 -10.18 3.32
C ASN A 171 -17.93 -10.19 3.89
N LYS A 172 -17.02 -9.37 3.34
CA LYS A 172 -15.61 -9.21 3.73
C LYS A 172 -14.75 -10.49 3.65
N TYR A 173 -15.20 -11.49 2.90
CA TYR A 173 -14.43 -12.71 2.61
C TYR A 173 -14.60 -13.16 1.16
N GLN A 174 -13.66 -13.99 0.71
CA GLN A 174 -13.67 -14.78 -0.51
C GLN A 174 -13.54 -16.26 -0.12
N LEU A 175 -14.22 -17.15 -0.83
CA LEU A 175 -14.24 -18.57 -0.53
C LEU A 175 -14.15 -19.39 -1.82
N SER A 176 -13.50 -20.54 -1.75
CA SER A 176 -13.56 -21.55 -2.81
C SER A 176 -13.52 -22.97 -2.25
N ILE A 177 -14.09 -23.91 -3.00
CA ILE A 177 -14.09 -25.33 -2.66
C ILE A 177 -13.35 -26.09 -3.75
N HIS A 178 -12.45 -26.97 -3.33
CA HIS A 178 -11.54 -27.70 -4.22
C HIS A 178 -11.61 -29.19 -4.00
N GLU A 179 -11.49 -29.94 -5.09
CA GLU A 179 -11.29 -31.39 -5.08
C GLU A 179 -9.85 -31.71 -4.69
N MET A 180 -9.67 -32.42 -3.57
CA MET A 180 -8.38 -32.83 -3.06
C MET A 180 -8.24 -34.34 -3.10
N ARG A 181 -7.00 -34.82 -3.31
CA ARG A 181 -6.66 -36.25 -3.27
C ARG A 181 -5.89 -36.55 -1.99
N SER A 182 -6.36 -37.52 -1.21
CA SER A 182 -5.62 -38.02 -0.05
C SER A 182 -4.33 -38.70 -0.50
N ARG A 183 -3.17 -38.22 -0.02
CA ARG A 183 -1.85 -38.81 -0.30
C ARG A 183 -1.47 -39.96 0.64
N ASN A 184 -2.28 -40.23 1.66
CA ASN A 184 -1.91 -41.15 2.74
C ASN A 184 -2.09 -42.65 2.39
N ASP A 185 -2.71 -42.99 1.27
CA ASP A 185 -2.89 -44.38 0.84
C ASP A 185 -2.69 -44.50 -0.69
N PRO A 186 -1.53 -45.02 -1.16
CA PRO A 186 -1.25 -45.22 -2.59
C PRO A 186 -2.26 -46.13 -3.29
N ASN A 187 -2.92 -47.03 -2.54
CA ASN A 187 -3.87 -48.00 -3.06
C ASN A 187 -5.33 -47.54 -2.92
N ASN A 188 -5.60 -46.44 -2.20
CA ASN A 188 -6.94 -45.91 -1.98
C ASN A 188 -6.94 -44.38 -1.96
N ILE A 189 -6.75 -43.78 -3.14
CA ILE A 189 -6.82 -42.33 -3.34
C ILE A 189 -8.26 -41.87 -3.08
N ARG A 190 -8.57 -41.57 -1.83
CA ARG A 190 -9.87 -41.01 -1.46
C ARG A 190 -9.91 -39.53 -1.83
N LEU A 191 -10.91 -39.18 -2.64
CA LEU A 191 -11.29 -37.82 -2.96
C LEU A 191 -12.00 -37.20 -1.75
N TYR A 192 -11.67 -35.94 -1.44
CA TYR A 192 -12.39 -35.15 -0.45
C TYR A 192 -12.47 -33.69 -0.91
N TYR A 193 -13.45 -32.96 -0.42
CA TYR A 193 -13.56 -31.52 -0.69
C TYR A 193 -12.88 -30.72 0.42
N LEU A 194 -12.10 -29.72 0.01
CA LEU A 194 -11.50 -28.73 0.89
C LEU A 194 -12.11 -27.37 0.59
N LEU A 195 -12.75 -26.79 1.60
CA LEU A 195 -13.19 -25.40 1.60
C LEU A 195 -12.02 -24.54 2.09
N VAL A 196 -11.69 -23.49 1.37
CA VAL A 196 -10.69 -22.48 1.73
C VAL A 196 -11.33 -21.09 1.68
N MET A 197 -10.97 -20.24 2.62
CA MET A 197 -11.52 -18.89 2.73
C MET A 197 -10.43 -17.91 3.17
N LYS A 198 -10.45 -16.70 2.59
CA LYS A 198 -9.63 -15.57 3.03
C LYS A 198 -10.47 -14.30 3.14
N GLY A 199 -10.07 -13.37 3.97
CA GLY A 199 -10.84 -12.14 4.17
C GLY A 199 -10.28 -11.21 5.23
N ALA A 200 -11.12 -10.28 5.68
CA ALA A 200 -10.80 -9.41 6.81
C ALA A 200 -10.47 -10.27 8.05
N PRO A 201 -9.36 -10.00 8.77
CA PRO A 201 -8.88 -10.85 9.87
C PRO A 201 -9.97 -11.19 10.90
N GLU A 202 -10.66 -10.18 11.43
CA GLU A 202 -11.70 -10.35 12.45
C GLU A 202 -12.87 -11.21 11.94
N THR A 203 -13.34 -10.94 10.72
CA THR A 203 -14.43 -11.70 10.07
C THR A 203 -14.06 -13.17 9.87
N ILE A 204 -12.79 -13.46 9.56
CA ILE A 204 -12.32 -14.84 9.40
C ILE A 204 -12.22 -15.55 10.74
N LEU A 205 -11.71 -14.87 11.78
CA LEU A 205 -11.61 -15.46 13.12
C LEU A 205 -13.00 -15.79 13.69
N GLU A 206 -13.99 -14.91 13.52
CA GLU A 206 -15.37 -15.12 13.97
C GLU A 206 -15.99 -16.41 13.41
N LYS A 207 -15.59 -16.78 12.18
CA LYS A 207 -16.06 -17.99 11.49
C LYS A 207 -15.35 -19.28 11.90
N CYS A 208 -14.28 -19.16 12.69
CA CYS A 208 -13.44 -20.28 13.07
C CYS A 208 -13.77 -20.80 14.48
N SER A 209 -13.77 -22.12 14.64
CA SER A 209 -13.90 -22.78 15.95
C SER A 209 -12.58 -23.38 16.45
N THR A 210 -11.67 -23.67 15.52
CA THR A 210 -10.36 -24.25 15.79
C THR A 210 -9.26 -23.43 15.11
N ILE A 211 -8.04 -23.50 15.64
CA ILE A 211 -6.82 -22.93 15.08
C ILE A 211 -5.82 -24.05 14.82
N PHE A 212 -5.13 -23.99 13.69
CA PHE A 212 -4.11 -24.96 13.31
C PHE A 212 -2.73 -24.53 13.81
N ILE A 213 -2.13 -25.33 14.70
CA ILE A 213 -0.83 -25.04 15.32
C ILE A 213 0.00 -26.31 15.33
N ASP A 214 1.20 -26.26 14.77
CA ASP A 214 2.20 -27.34 14.76
C ASP A 214 1.61 -28.70 14.29
N GLY A 215 0.72 -28.65 13.29
CA GLY A 215 0.10 -29.84 12.72
C GLY A 215 -1.17 -30.33 13.42
N LYS A 216 -1.63 -29.63 14.47
CA LYS A 216 -2.80 -30.01 15.27
C LYS A 216 -3.90 -28.96 15.25
N ASP A 217 -5.14 -29.41 15.29
CA ASP A 217 -6.32 -28.56 15.41
C ASP A 217 -6.63 -28.32 16.90
N ILE A 218 -6.53 -27.07 17.35
CA ILE A 218 -6.77 -26.67 18.74
C ILE A 218 -8.03 -25.82 18.81
N LYS A 219 -8.92 -26.05 19.79
CA LYS A 219 -10.13 -25.24 19.95
C LYS A 219 -9.77 -23.79 20.33
N ILE A 220 -10.39 -22.82 19.66
CA ILE A 220 -10.16 -21.40 19.95
C ILE A 220 -10.79 -21.07 21.31
N ASN A 221 -9.97 -20.53 22.21
CA ASN A 221 -10.35 -20.00 23.52
C ASN A 221 -9.89 -18.53 23.62
N ASP A 222 -10.14 -17.87 24.75
CA ASP A 222 -9.79 -16.45 24.92
C ASP A 222 -8.28 -16.19 24.85
N PHE A 223 -7.45 -17.18 25.24
CA PHE A 223 -6.01 -17.10 25.04
C PHE A 223 -5.64 -16.97 23.56
N TRP A 224 -6.20 -17.82 22.69
CA TRP A 224 -5.93 -17.77 21.25
C TRP A 224 -6.49 -16.52 20.58
N LYS A 225 -7.66 -16.03 21.02
CA LYS A 225 -8.21 -14.75 20.56
C LYS A 225 -7.28 -13.59 20.89
N ASN A 226 -6.75 -13.55 22.12
CA ASN A 226 -5.81 -12.50 22.52
C ASN A 226 -4.48 -12.57 21.74
N GLN A 227 -3.97 -13.77 21.46
CA GLN A 227 -2.76 -13.93 20.63
C GLN A 227 -2.99 -13.45 19.19
N PHE A 228 -4.13 -13.82 18.60
CA PHE A 228 -4.54 -13.32 17.29
C PHE A 228 -4.65 -11.79 17.27
N GLN A 229 -5.32 -11.20 18.25
CA GLN A 229 -5.54 -9.74 18.31
C GLN A 229 -4.22 -8.99 18.41
N ARG A 230 -3.28 -9.50 19.22
CA ARG A 230 -1.92 -8.94 19.31
C ARG A 230 -1.22 -8.98 17.97
N ALA A 231 -1.19 -10.14 17.30
CA ALA A 231 -0.55 -10.27 16.00
C ALA A 231 -1.22 -9.38 14.93
N ASN A 232 -2.55 -9.33 14.89
CA ASN A 232 -3.28 -8.49 13.94
C ASN A 232 -2.99 -7.00 14.16
N LEU A 233 -2.94 -6.54 15.42
CA LEU A 233 -2.61 -5.16 15.76
C LEU A 233 -1.14 -4.82 15.44
N GLU A 234 -0.21 -5.73 15.76
CA GLU A 234 1.22 -5.57 15.48
C GLU A 234 1.46 -5.42 13.97
N LEU A 235 0.95 -6.35 13.15
CA LEU A 235 1.05 -6.27 11.69
C LEU A 235 0.36 -5.03 11.13
N GLY A 236 -0.79 -4.65 11.67
CA GLY A 236 -1.49 -3.42 11.30
C GLY A 236 -0.67 -2.17 11.63
N SER A 237 0.04 -2.15 12.77
CA SER A 237 0.86 -1.01 13.21
C SER A 237 2.09 -0.76 12.33
N LEU A 238 2.58 -1.80 11.64
CA LEU A 238 3.59 -1.70 10.59
C LEU A 238 3.05 -1.10 9.28
N GLY A 239 1.76 -0.77 9.25
CA GLY A 239 1.07 -0.20 8.08
C GLY A 239 0.67 -1.22 7.04
N GLU A 240 0.76 -2.50 7.38
CA GLU A 240 0.50 -3.58 6.44
C GLU A 240 -1.00 -3.87 6.36
N ARG A 241 -1.45 -4.22 5.16
CA ARG A 241 -2.80 -4.76 4.97
C ARG A 241 -2.77 -6.22 5.40
N VAL A 242 -3.51 -6.55 6.46
CA VAL A 242 -3.59 -7.91 7.01
C VAL A 242 -4.80 -8.66 6.45
N LEU A 243 -4.62 -9.93 6.07
CA LEU A 243 -5.68 -10.85 5.67
C LEU A 243 -5.65 -12.10 6.54
N GLY A 244 -6.83 -12.58 6.94
CA GLY A 244 -7.00 -13.86 7.62
C GLY A 244 -7.27 -15.00 6.64
N PHE A 245 -6.80 -16.20 6.97
CA PHE A 245 -6.96 -17.41 6.16
C PHE A 245 -7.48 -18.55 7.03
N CYS A 246 -8.47 -19.28 6.51
CA CYS A 246 -9.00 -20.47 7.15
C CYS A 246 -9.37 -21.55 6.11
N ASP A 247 -9.47 -22.79 6.57
CA ASP A 247 -9.92 -23.89 5.76
C ASP A 247 -10.88 -24.82 6.52
N LEU A 248 -11.53 -25.72 5.80
CA LEU A 248 -12.25 -26.84 6.39
C LEU A 248 -12.26 -28.02 5.43
N ARG A 249 -11.81 -29.17 5.94
CA ARG A 249 -11.99 -30.45 5.24
C ARG A 249 -13.44 -30.90 5.40
N LEU A 250 -14.18 -30.94 4.30
CA LEU A 250 -15.58 -31.36 4.33
C LEU A 250 -15.67 -32.88 4.55
N PRO A 251 -16.57 -33.33 5.43
CA PRO A 251 -16.68 -34.74 5.78
C PRO A 251 -17.31 -35.54 4.62
N THR A 252 -16.60 -36.58 4.17
CA THR A 252 -16.92 -37.34 2.94
C THR A 252 -18.26 -38.09 3.00
N ASN A 253 -18.79 -38.34 4.20
CA ASN A 253 -20.11 -38.95 4.39
C ASN A 253 -21.26 -37.98 4.07
N LYS A 254 -21.08 -36.68 4.28
CA LYS A 254 -22.07 -35.64 3.94
C LYS A 254 -21.86 -35.06 2.55
N TYR A 255 -20.60 -35.01 2.10
CA TYR A 255 -20.18 -34.46 0.83
C TYR A 255 -19.48 -35.55 -0.01
N PRO A 256 -20.25 -36.49 -0.61
CA PRO A 256 -19.70 -37.55 -1.45
C PRO A 256 -19.11 -37.00 -2.74
N LYS A 257 -18.36 -37.83 -3.49
CA LYS A 257 -17.85 -37.48 -4.81
C LYS A 257 -19.00 -37.02 -5.71
N ASP A 258 -18.79 -35.93 -6.46
CA ASP A 258 -19.75 -35.31 -7.37
C ASP A 258 -20.90 -34.55 -6.66
N TYR A 259 -20.76 -34.24 -5.36
CA TYR A 259 -21.68 -33.36 -4.65
C TYR A 259 -21.76 -31.98 -5.33
N GLN A 260 -22.98 -31.51 -5.58
CA GLN A 260 -23.21 -30.20 -6.20
C GLN A 260 -23.31 -29.11 -5.15
N PHE A 261 -22.39 -28.15 -5.20
CA PHE A 261 -22.42 -26.96 -4.36
C PHE A 261 -23.31 -25.88 -4.98
N ASP A 262 -24.24 -25.36 -4.19
CA ASP A 262 -25.27 -24.42 -4.62
C ASP A 262 -24.99 -23.01 -4.04
N PRO A 263 -24.80 -21.98 -4.89
CA PRO A 263 -24.49 -20.63 -4.45
C PRO A 263 -25.66 -19.90 -3.78
N GLU A 264 -26.90 -20.31 -4.02
CA GLU A 264 -28.08 -19.66 -3.43
C GLU A 264 -28.41 -20.27 -2.07
N LYS A 265 -28.34 -21.60 -1.97
CA LYS A 265 -28.67 -22.32 -0.73
C LYS A 265 -27.54 -22.35 0.28
N MET A 266 -26.30 -22.09 -0.15
CA MET A 266 -25.10 -22.20 0.68
C MET A 266 -25.07 -23.55 1.42
N ASN A 267 -25.17 -24.65 0.67
CA ASN A 267 -25.32 -26.02 1.20
C ASN A 267 -24.04 -26.61 1.85
N PHE A 268 -23.16 -25.75 2.34
CA PHE A 268 -21.87 -26.06 2.94
C PHE A 268 -21.64 -25.16 4.17
N PRO A 269 -20.81 -25.61 5.14
CA PRO A 269 -20.57 -24.83 6.35
C PRO A 269 -19.81 -23.53 6.05
N LEU A 270 -20.29 -22.42 6.62
CA LEU A 270 -19.62 -21.12 6.65
C LEU A 270 -19.08 -20.75 8.05
N GLU A 271 -19.31 -21.63 9.02
CA GLU A 271 -18.97 -21.47 10.43
C GLU A 271 -18.27 -22.74 10.92
N ASN A 272 -17.62 -22.66 12.08
CA ASN A 272 -16.80 -23.73 12.66
C ASN A 272 -15.62 -24.15 11.77
N LEU A 273 -15.06 -23.20 11.03
CA LEU A 273 -13.88 -23.41 10.19
C LEU A 273 -12.62 -23.56 11.06
N ARG A 274 -11.51 -23.91 10.42
CA ARG A 274 -10.19 -24.01 11.03
C ARG A 274 -9.32 -22.84 10.59
N PHE A 275 -8.96 -21.98 11.53
CA PHE A 275 -8.08 -20.84 11.32
C PHE A 275 -6.65 -21.31 11.04
N LEU A 276 -6.02 -20.78 9.99
CA LEU A 276 -4.68 -21.19 9.56
C LEU A 276 -3.61 -20.16 9.90
N GLY A 277 -3.92 -18.88 9.75
CA GLY A 277 -2.93 -17.83 9.92
C GLY A 277 -3.35 -16.48 9.34
N LEU A 278 -2.46 -15.51 9.50
CA LEU A 278 -2.52 -14.21 8.85
C LEU A 278 -1.44 -14.13 7.78
N MET A 279 -1.70 -13.40 6.71
CA MET A 279 -0.65 -12.82 5.87
C MET A 279 -0.90 -11.33 5.77
N SER A 280 0.15 -10.56 5.96
CA SER A 280 0.14 -9.12 5.79
C SER A 280 1.00 -8.73 4.60
N MET A 281 0.60 -7.63 3.96
CA MET A 281 1.24 -7.16 2.74
C MET A 281 1.37 -5.65 2.78
N ILE A 282 2.47 -5.18 2.24
CA ILE A 282 2.80 -3.77 2.17
C ILE A 282 3.04 -3.37 0.71
N ASP A 283 2.75 -2.11 0.41
CA ASP A 283 3.29 -1.47 -0.77
C ASP A 283 4.61 -0.80 -0.37
N PRO A 284 5.76 -1.43 -0.61
CA PRO A 284 7.03 -0.99 -0.05
C PRO A 284 7.45 0.37 -0.64
N PRO A 285 8.14 1.22 0.14
CA PRO A 285 8.77 2.42 -0.40
C PRO A 285 9.72 2.11 -1.57
N ARG A 286 9.86 3.06 -2.51
CA ARG A 286 10.93 2.97 -3.51
C ARG A 286 12.28 3.19 -2.82
N ALA A 287 13.32 2.45 -3.20
CA ALA A 287 14.61 2.46 -2.50
C ALA A 287 15.24 3.86 -2.34
N ALA A 288 15.08 4.74 -3.34
CA ALA A 288 15.62 6.10 -3.30
C ALA A 288 14.76 7.11 -2.51
N VAL A 289 13.52 6.76 -2.15
CA VAL A 289 12.57 7.71 -1.56
C VAL A 289 12.97 8.17 -0.15
N PRO A 290 13.38 7.29 0.79
CA PRO A 290 13.83 7.75 2.11
C PRO A 290 14.98 8.77 2.04
N GLU A 291 15.99 8.50 1.21
CA GLU A 291 17.12 9.42 1.00
C GLU A 291 16.68 10.73 0.33
N ALA A 292 15.78 10.66 -0.66
CA ALA A 292 15.26 11.84 -1.34
C ALA A 292 14.46 12.75 -0.40
N VAL A 293 13.57 12.18 0.43
CA VAL A 293 12.80 12.93 1.44
C VAL A 293 13.75 13.57 2.45
N ALA A 294 14.77 12.84 2.94
CA ALA A 294 15.77 13.38 3.85
C ALA A 294 16.52 14.57 3.23
N LYS A 295 16.92 14.48 1.96
CA LYS A 295 17.57 15.60 1.23
C LYS A 295 16.65 16.81 1.11
N CYS A 296 15.38 16.62 0.75
CA CYS A 296 14.41 17.72 0.71
C CYS A 296 14.26 18.41 2.08
N ARG A 297 14.12 17.63 3.15
CA ARG A 297 14.04 18.18 4.51
C ARG A 297 15.32 18.91 4.93
N SER A 298 16.50 18.40 4.56
CA SER A 298 17.79 19.05 4.82
C SER A 298 17.94 20.40 4.11
N ALA A 299 17.25 20.58 2.98
CA ALA A 299 17.15 21.85 2.26
C ALA A 299 16.07 22.80 2.83
N GLY A 300 15.41 22.43 3.94
CA GLY A 300 14.35 23.22 4.56
C GLY A 300 12.98 23.06 3.90
N ILE A 301 12.80 22.10 2.98
CA ILE A 301 11.52 21.86 2.31
C ILE A 301 10.61 21.06 3.24
N LYS A 302 9.39 21.57 3.46
CA LYS A 302 8.34 20.85 4.19
C LYS A 302 7.77 19.74 3.31
N VAL A 303 7.73 18.50 3.79
CA VAL A 303 7.17 17.37 3.04
C VAL A 303 5.89 16.89 3.71
N ILE A 304 4.80 16.85 2.95
CA ILE A 304 3.45 16.47 3.40
C ILE A 304 3.00 15.26 2.57
N MET A 305 2.51 14.21 3.24
CA MET A 305 1.87 13.08 2.56
C MET A 305 0.37 13.37 2.37
N ILE A 306 -0.16 13.12 1.17
CA ILE A 306 -1.60 13.25 0.86
C ILE A 306 -2.08 12.00 0.13
N THR A 307 -2.79 11.12 0.82
CA THR A 307 -3.17 9.81 0.29
C THR A 307 -4.61 9.41 0.57
N GLY A 308 -5.18 8.60 -0.33
CA GLY A 308 -6.47 7.94 -0.15
C GLY A 308 -6.42 6.69 0.75
N ASP A 309 -5.23 6.29 1.20
CA ASP A 309 -5.01 5.10 2.03
C ASP A 309 -5.49 5.30 3.47
N HIS A 310 -5.60 4.19 4.21
CA HIS A 310 -6.00 4.19 5.63
C HIS A 310 -4.94 4.91 6.50
N PRO A 311 -5.33 5.66 7.56
CA PRO A 311 -4.40 6.43 8.39
C PRO A 311 -3.24 5.64 8.97
N ILE A 312 -3.51 4.41 9.43
CA ILE A 312 -2.49 3.55 10.04
C ILE A 312 -1.39 3.21 9.02
N THR A 313 -1.77 2.77 7.81
CA THR A 313 -0.84 2.52 6.70
C THR A 313 -0.11 3.77 6.27
N ALA A 314 -0.82 4.90 6.12
CA ALA A 314 -0.21 6.16 5.74
C ALA A 314 0.84 6.63 6.76
N LYS A 315 0.53 6.53 8.07
CA LYS A 315 1.44 6.88 9.17
C LYS A 315 2.69 6.01 9.17
N ALA A 316 2.55 4.70 9.02
CA ALA A 316 3.69 3.79 9.00
C ALA A 316 4.60 4.04 7.79
N ILE A 317 4.03 4.20 6.59
CA ILE A 317 4.82 4.56 5.40
C ILE A 317 5.47 5.93 5.57
N ALA A 318 4.77 6.91 6.15
CA ALA A 318 5.33 8.23 6.43
C ALA A 318 6.54 8.17 7.38
N ARG A 319 6.52 7.30 8.39
CA ARG A 319 7.68 7.01 9.23
C ARG A 319 8.80 6.33 8.44
N ALA A 320 8.47 5.30 7.66
CA ALA A 320 9.45 4.54 6.86
C ALA A 320 10.20 5.40 5.82
N VAL A 321 9.55 6.43 5.27
CA VAL A 321 10.19 7.35 4.30
C VAL A 321 10.74 8.64 4.93
N GLY A 322 10.60 8.82 6.24
CA GLY A 322 11.13 10.00 6.95
C GLY A 322 10.30 11.29 6.79
N ILE A 323 9.02 11.19 6.42
CA ILE A 323 8.06 12.31 6.49
C ILE A 323 7.70 12.58 7.96
N ILE A 324 7.45 11.52 8.73
CA ILE A 324 7.37 11.57 10.20
C ILE A 324 8.69 11.06 10.74
N SER A 325 9.36 11.83 11.60
CA SER A 325 10.62 11.42 12.23
C SER A 325 10.36 10.36 13.30
N GLU A 326 11.34 9.51 13.62
CA GLU A 326 11.18 8.43 14.60
C GLU A 326 10.78 8.99 15.98
N GLU A 327 11.40 10.10 16.38
CA GLU A 327 11.19 10.80 17.65
C GLU A 327 9.94 11.69 17.69
N SER A 328 9.24 11.87 16.57
CA SER A 328 8.02 12.68 16.53
C SER A 328 6.82 11.85 16.96
N GLU A 329 5.98 12.45 17.81
CA GLU A 329 4.74 11.85 18.28
C GLU A 329 3.53 12.59 17.70
N THR A 330 2.46 11.83 17.44
CA THR A 330 1.11 12.38 17.19
C THR A 330 0.33 12.50 18.49
N ILE A 331 -0.81 13.21 18.48
CA ILE A 331 -1.69 13.30 19.65
C ILE A 331 -2.15 11.91 20.14
N GLU A 332 -2.35 10.97 19.21
CA GLU A 332 -2.69 9.58 19.53
C GLU A 332 -1.52 8.85 20.19
N ASP A 333 -0.28 9.10 19.74
CA ASP A 333 0.92 8.50 20.35
C ASP A 333 1.09 9.00 21.80
N ILE A 334 0.94 10.31 22.02
CA ILE A 334 1.04 10.92 23.36
C ILE A 334 -0.07 10.39 24.28
N SER A 335 -1.31 10.31 23.77
CA SER A 335 -2.46 9.75 24.50
C SER A 335 -2.20 8.31 24.95
N GLN A 336 -1.68 7.46 24.05
CA GLN A 336 -1.34 6.07 24.36
C GLN A 336 -0.18 5.97 25.36
N ARG A 337 0.89 6.74 25.17
CA ARG A 337 2.07 6.72 26.04
C ARG A 337 1.75 7.19 27.46
N LEU A 338 0.95 8.23 27.61
CA LEU A 338 0.55 8.79 28.91
C LEU A 338 -0.70 8.12 29.50
N ASN A 339 -1.36 7.25 28.73
CA ASN A 339 -2.62 6.61 29.10
C ASN A 339 -3.70 7.62 29.53
N ILE A 340 -3.83 8.71 28.77
CA ILE A 340 -4.86 9.76 28.95
C ILE A 340 -5.76 9.85 27.73
N LEU A 341 -6.97 10.37 27.88
CA LEU A 341 -7.87 10.64 26.75
C LEU A 341 -7.24 11.64 25.76
N ILE A 342 -7.48 11.44 24.47
CA ILE A 342 -6.96 12.30 23.37
C ILE A 342 -7.32 13.78 23.60
N GLU A 343 -8.52 14.04 24.13
CA GLU A 343 -9.03 15.38 24.44
C GLU A 343 -8.19 16.14 25.48
N ASN A 344 -7.45 15.40 26.32
CA ASN A 344 -6.59 15.96 27.37
C ASN A 344 -5.15 16.18 26.89
N VAL A 345 -4.82 15.80 25.66
CA VAL A 345 -3.49 16.04 25.07
C VAL A 345 -3.47 17.43 24.48
N ASN A 346 -2.48 18.24 24.84
CA ASN A 346 -2.24 19.52 24.18
C ASN A 346 -1.76 19.27 22.75
N PRO A 347 -2.49 19.72 21.71
CA PRO A 347 -2.10 19.47 20.32
C PRO A 347 -0.73 20.06 19.95
N LEU A 348 -0.28 21.11 20.64
CA LEU A 348 1.01 21.75 20.38
C LEU A 348 2.21 20.90 20.83
N ASP A 349 2.00 19.92 21.72
CA ASP A 349 3.05 19.01 22.15
C ASP A 349 3.37 17.98 21.04
N ALA A 350 2.43 17.75 20.12
CA ALA A 350 2.57 16.83 19.00
C ALA A 350 3.22 17.52 17.78
N LYS A 351 4.48 17.16 17.49
CA LYS A 351 5.20 17.65 16.31
C LYS A 351 4.62 17.14 14.99
N ALA A 352 4.05 15.94 15.02
CA ALA A 352 3.44 15.28 13.88
C ALA A 352 1.91 15.18 14.04
N CYS A 353 1.18 15.20 12.92
CA CYS A 353 -0.25 14.96 12.94
C CYS A 353 -0.70 14.08 11.75
N VAL A 354 -1.73 13.28 11.99
CA VAL A 354 -2.40 12.47 10.97
C VAL A 354 -3.85 12.92 10.88
N VAL A 355 -4.23 13.50 9.75
CA VAL A 355 -5.58 14.04 9.53
C VAL A 355 -6.37 13.11 8.63
N HIS A 356 -7.50 12.62 9.14
CA HIS A 356 -8.42 11.79 8.35
C HIS A 356 -9.28 12.65 7.41
N GLY A 357 -9.49 12.21 6.17
CA GLY A 357 -10.27 12.94 5.15
C GLY A 357 -11.71 13.27 5.58
N ASN A 358 -12.37 12.41 6.34
CA ASN A 358 -13.68 12.74 6.94
C ASN A 358 -13.61 14.00 7.83
N ASN A 359 -12.58 14.13 8.68
CA ASN A 359 -12.44 15.30 9.55
C ASN A 359 -12.14 16.55 8.71
N LEU A 360 -11.34 16.40 7.65
CA LEU A 360 -11.02 17.48 6.72
C LEU A 360 -12.25 18.03 5.99
N LYS A 361 -13.28 17.20 5.76
CA LYS A 361 -14.53 17.62 5.12
C LYS A 361 -15.29 18.66 5.95
N ASP A 362 -15.21 18.53 7.27
CA ASP A 362 -15.92 19.39 8.22
C ASP A 362 -15.06 20.56 8.71
N MET A 363 -13.80 20.65 8.26
CA MET A 363 -12.87 21.72 8.60
C MET A 363 -13.09 22.97 7.72
N THR A 364 -13.03 24.12 8.37
CA THR A 364 -12.91 25.43 7.71
C THR A 364 -11.48 25.67 7.22
N SER A 365 -11.31 26.59 6.27
CA SER A 365 -9.97 26.98 5.76
C SER A 365 -9.04 27.42 6.89
N SER A 366 -9.54 28.19 7.86
CA SER A 366 -8.74 28.67 9.00
C SER A 366 -8.25 27.54 9.91
N GLN A 367 -9.04 26.47 10.08
CA GLN A 367 -8.64 25.29 10.85
C GLN A 367 -7.57 24.49 10.11
N LEU A 368 -7.70 24.33 8.79
CA LEU A 368 -6.66 23.70 7.97
C LEU A 368 -5.36 24.51 8.02
N ASP A 369 -5.46 25.83 7.88
CA ASP A 369 -4.32 26.76 7.95
C ASP A 369 -3.63 26.67 9.32
N TYR A 370 -4.39 26.53 10.41
CA TYR A 370 -3.84 26.28 11.75
C TYR A 370 -3.05 24.97 11.81
N ILE A 371 -3.57 23.86 11.26
CA ILE A 371 -2.86 22.57 11.21
C ILE A 371 -1.56 22.70 10.41
N LEU A 372 -1.64 23.34 9.24
CA LEU A 372 -0.49 23.54 8.35
C LEU A 372 0.61 24.40 8.99
N ASN A 373 0.27 25.34 9.87
CA ASN A 373 1.26 26.21 10.52
C ASN A 373 1.87 25.61 11.79
N ASN A 374 1.11 24.84 12.56
CA ASN A 374 1.56 24.36 13.88
C ASN A 374 2.24 22.98 13.82
N HIS A 375 1.98 22.16 12.81
CA HIS A 375 2.63 20.85 12.67
C HIS A 375 3.64 20.87 11.52
N LYS A 376 4.85 20.37 11.79
CA LYS A 376 5.92 20.29 10.79
C LYS A 376 5.80 19.04 9.93
N GLU A 377 5.31 17.95 10.52
CA GLU A 377 5.23 16.63 9.89
C GLU A 377 3.75 16.24 9.77
N ILE A 378 3.23 16.23 8.55
CA ILE A 378 1.78 16.12 8.32
C ILE A 378 1.49 14.98 7.35
N VAL A 379 0.51 14.16 7.71
CA VAL A 379 -0.05 13.12 6.85
C VAL A 379 -1.55 13.33 6.74
N PHE A 380 -2.04 13.56 5.53
CA PHE A 380 -3.48 13.51 5.23
C PHE A 380 -3.81 12.14 4.64
N ALA A 381 -4.69 11.40 5.30
CA ALA A 381 -5.08 10.04 4.93
C ALA A 381 -6.58 9.98 4.58
N ARG A 382 -7.00 8.98 3.81
CA ARG A 382 -8.38 8.82 3.30
C ARG A 382 -8.91 10.07 2.57
N THR A 383 -8.05 10.80 1.86
CA THR A 383 -8.45 12.02 1.13
C THR A 383 -9.07 11.73 -0.23
N SER A 384 -10.10 12.48 -0.61
CA SER A 384 -10.61 12.52 -1.99
C SER A 384 -9.72 13.38 -2.92
N PRO A 385 -9.84 13.25 -4.25
CA PRO A 385 -9.13 14.12 -5.20
C PRO A 385 -9.35 15.62 -4.95
N GLN A 386 -10.58 16.02 -4.60
CA GLN A 386 -10.92 17.41 -4.28
C GLN A 386 -10.26 17.87 -2.97
N GLN A 387 -10.14 16.98 -1.98
CA GLN A 387 -9.43 17.29 -0.74
C GLN A 387 -7.93 17.49 -0.96
N LYS A 388 -7.31 16.73 -1.88
CA LYS A 388 -5.91 16.96 -2.27
C LYS A 388 -5.70 18.37 -2.79
N LEU A 389 -6.62 18.85 -3.64
CA LEU A 389 -6.61 20.23 -4.14
C LEU A 389 -6.72 21.26 -3.01
N ILE A 390 -7.67 21.08 -2.08
CA ILE A 390 -7.88 21.99 -0.94
C ILE A 390 -6.61 22.09 -0.07
N ILE A 391 -5.91 20.98 0.14
CA ILE A 391 -4.66 20.97 0.92
C ILE A 391 -3.55 21.75 0.20
N VAL A 392 -3.40 21.55 -1.12
CA VAL A 392 -2.44 22.31 -1.94
C VAL A 392 -2.75 23.81 -1.87
N GLU A 393 -4.02 24.19 -2.01
CA GLU A 393 -4.45 25.58 -1.88
C GLU A 393 -4.19 26.14 -0.48
N GLY A 394 -4.35 25.34 0.58
CA GLY A 394 -4.00 25.72 1.94
C GLY A 394 -2.52 26.05 2.10
N CYS A 395 -1.65 25.23 1.52
CA CYS A 395 -0.22 25.50 1.52
C CYS A 395 0.13 26.78 0.73
N GLN A 396 -0.47 26.97 -0.44
CA GLN A 396 -0.28 28.18 -1.27
C GLN A 396 -0.78 29.45 -0.56
N ARG A 397 -1.89 29.38 0.19
CA ARG A 397 -2.40 30.52 0.99
C ARG A 397 -1.42 30.99 2.05
N GLN A 398 -0.54 30.12 2.55
CA GLN A 398 0.55 30.50 3.47
C GLN A 398 1.74 31.16 2.75
N GLY A 399 1.66 31.39 1.44
CA GLY A 399 2.75 31.94 0.62
C GLY A 399 3.84 30.92 0.27
N ALA A 400 3.59 29.62 0.45
CA ALA A 400 4.52 28.57 0.05
C ALA A 400 4.47 28.32 -1.46
N ILE A 401 5.63 28.00 -2.05
CA ILE A 401 5.72 27.45 -3.40
C ILE A 401 5.57 25.94 -3.27
N VAL A 402 4.50 25.40 -3.84
CA VAL A 402 4.06 24.02 -3.62
C VAL A 402 4.35 23.17 -4.85
N ALA A 403 5.17 22.15 -4.65
CA ALA A 403 5.32 21.05 -5.60
C ALA A 403 4.38 19.91 -5.22
N VAL A 404 3.74 19.28 -6.22
CA VAL A 404 2.96 18.05 -6.02
C VAL A 404 3.59 16.90 -6.79
N THR A 405 3.79 15.76 -6.12
CA THR A 405 4.25 14.51 -6.74
C THR A 405 3.12 13.48 -6.73
N GLY A 406 2.79 12.91 -7.88
CA GLY A 406 1.65 11.98 -8.03
C GLY A 406 1.78 11.04 -9.23
N ASP A 407 1.01 9.95 -9.21
CA ASP A 407 0.98 8.91 -10.27
C ASP A 407 -0.45 8.71 -10.80
N GLY A 408 -1.47 8.89 -9.96
CA GLY A 408 -2.84 8.54 -10.29
C GLY A 408 -3.66 9.68 -10.91
N VAL A 409 -4.75 9.32 -11.57
CA VAL A 409 -5.80 10.27 -12.03
C VAL A 409 -6.35 11.10 -10.86
N ASN A 410 -6.37 10.51 -9.67
CA ASN A 410 -6.79 11.16 -8.42
C ASN A 410 -5.91 12.36 -8.03
N ASP A 411 -4.68 12.43 -8.54
CA ASP A 411 -3.74 13.52 -8.25
C ASP A 411 -3.88 14.66 -9.25
N SER A 412 -4.60 14.46 -10.36
CA SER A 412 -4.69 15.43 -11.44
C SER A 412 -5.13 16.85 -11.03
N PRO A 413 -6.11 17.05 -10.13
CA PRO A 413 -6.50 18.41 -9.72
C PRO A 413 -5.38 19.08 -8.91
N ALA A 414 -4.74 18.33 -7.99
CA ALA A 414 -3.65 18.82 -7.17
C ALA A 414 -2.40 19.13 -8.00
N LEU A 415 -2.02 18.23 -8.91
CA LEU A 415 -0.91 18.42 -9.87
C LEU A 415 -1.10 19.65 -10.74
N LYS A 416 -2.34 19.92 -11.16
CA LYS A 416 -2.65 21.08 -12.01
C LYS A 416 -2.63 22.40 -11.25
N LYS A 417 -3.00 22.39 -9.96
CA LYS A 417 -3.05 23.58 -9.11
C LYS A 417 -1.71 23.96 -8.51
N ALA A 418 -0.86 22.96 -8.26
CA ALA A 418 0.50 23.16 -7.74
C ALA A 418 1.29 24.13 -8.63
N ASP A 419 2.24 24.84 -8.01
CA ASP A 419 3.19 25.69 -8.74
C ASP A 419 4.06 24.84 -9.68
N ILE A 420 4.35 23.60 -9.26
CA ILE A 420 4.93 22.57 -10.12
C ILE A 420 4.31 21.20 -9.84
N GLY A 421 3.85 20.53 -10.89
CA GLY A 421 3.38 19.14 -10.84
C GLY A 421 4.45 18.18 -11.39
N VAL A 422 4.79 17.16 -10.59
CA VAL A 422 5.73 16.09 -10.96
C VAL A 422 4.93 14.79 -11.06
N ALA A 423 4.79 14.29 -12.28
CA ALA A 423 4.11 13.03 -12.55
C ALA A 423 5.11 11.88 -12.66
N MET A 424 4.77 10.72 -12.12
CA MET A 424 5.56 9.50 -12.30
C MET A 424 5.39 8.99 -13.74
N GLY A 425 6.49 8.83 -14.47
CA GLY A 425 6.49 8.17 -15.76
C GLY A 425 6.50 6.65 -15.59
N LEU A 426 5.76 5.93 -16.43
CA LEU A 426 5.97 4.49 -16.59
C LEU A 426 7.39 4.29 -17.11
N ILE A 427 8.23 3.58 -16.35
CA ILE A 427 9.52 3.06 -16.82
C ILE A 427 9.28 1.63 -17.28
#